data_AF-A0A0S8GJN3-F1
#
_entry.id   AF-A0A0S8GJN3-F1
#
_cell.length_a   1.000
_cell.length_b   1.000
_cell.length_c   1.000
_cell.angle_alpha   90.00
_cell.angle_beta   90.00
_cell.angle_gamma   90.00
#
_symmetry.space_group_name_H-M   'P 1'
#
loop_
_entity.id
_entity.type
_entity.pdbx_description
1 polymer ?
#
loop_
_entity_poly.entity_id
_entity_poly.type
_entity_poly.pdbx_seq_one_letter_code
_entity_poly.pdbx_strand_id
1 'polypeptide(L)'
;MVGVIVLVFFLLNCTYTAKHYLAYERAELTVVSQRVGETIDPQERKQFNLFQGINDFKAAHFYGIEGGGCEIEILAAQQKFAAVNRDENTIMMLRDYIDRYEEIKESKERFEKKWEIVAYDALGFPVTKSEVNRYCHPAASWGCGIGSALFIIGCSVFAVTLLGLRTLFEPTTPAEEREQNIVLAVGTILGIATGAVVRTAIKSSDELKSIAFIKEAREPRVVE
;
A
#
# COMPACT_ATOMS: atom_id res chain seq x y z
N MET A 1 16.95 -12.18 31.22
CA MET A 1 16.08 -11.02 31.59
C MET A 1 15.87 -10.07 30.42
N VAL A 2 16.92 -9.59 29.74
CA VAL A 2 16.81 -8.67 28.58
C VAL A 2 15.92 -9.20 27.45
N GLY A 3 16.05 -10.48 27.08
CA GLY A 3 15.21 -11.07 26.02
C GLY A 3 13.71 -11.11 26.33
N VAL A 4 13.34 -11.23 27.61
CA VAL A 4 11.92 -11.20 28.05
C VAL A 4 11.39 -9.77 27.98
N ILE A 5 12.20 -8.78 28.35
CA ILE A 5 11.83 -7.35 28.27
C ILE A 5 11.63 -6.93 26.80
N VAL A 6 12.51 -7.36 25.90
CA VAL A 6 12.39 -7.09 24.45
C VAL A 6 11.14 -7.77 23.88
N LEU A 7 10.86 -9.03 24.22
CA LEU A 7 9.66 -9.75 23.78
C LEU A 7 8.37 -9.06 24.26
N VAL A 8 8.33 -8.61 25.52
CA VAL A 8 7.18 -7.87 26.07
C VAL A 8 7.00 -6.52 25.38
N PHE A 9 8.08 -5.79 25.08
CA PHE A 9 8.02 -4.55 24.31
C PHE A 9 7.51 -4.75 22.87
N PHE A 10 7.91 -5.84 22.21
CA PHE A 10 7.40 -6.19 20.89
C PHE A 10 5.91 -6.55 20.94
N LEU A 11 5.48 -7.38 21.90
CA LEU A 11 4.08 -7.76 22.05
C LEU A 11 3.18 -6.55 22.36
N LEU A 12 3.63 -5.62 23.20
CA LEU A 12 2.91 -4.38 23.53
C LEU A 12 2.79 -3.45 22.31
N ASN A 13 3.84 -3.30 21.50
CA ASN A 13 3.77 -2.48 20.27
C ASN A 13 2.85 -3.12 19.21
N CYS A 14 2.91 -4.45 19.05
CA CYS A 14 2.04 -5.15 18.10
C CYS A 14 0.56 -5.07 18.49
N THR A 15 0.22 -5.17 19.78
CA THR A 15 -1.18 -5.05 20.24
C THR A 15 -1.70 -3.62 20.26
N TYR A 16 -0.85 -2.63 20.60
CA TYR A 16 -1.24 -1.21 20.58
C TYR A 16 -1.58 -0.73 19.16
N THR A 17 -0.75 -1.10 18.18
CA THR A 17 -0.95 -0.69 16.78
C THR A 17 -2.21 -1.31 16.18
N ALA A 18 -2.53 -2.56 16.52
CA ALA A 18 -3.72 -3.24 16.00
C ALA A 18 -5.04 -2.70 16.58
N LYS A 19 -5.08 -2.32 17.87
CA LYS A 19 -6.30 -1.75 18.49
C LYS A 19 -6.61 -0.34 17.98
N HIS A 20 -5.60 0.50 17.77
CA HIS A 20 -5.80 1.84 17.18
C HIS A 20 -6.17 1.79 15.69
N TYR A 21 -5.94 0.68 15.01
CA TYR A 21 -6.31 0.54 13.60
C TYR A 21 -7.83 0.37 13.39
N LEU A 22 -8.50 -0.30 14.34
CA LEU A 22 -9.93 -0.60 14.24
C LEU A 22 -10.81 0.52 14.82
N ALA A 23 -10.33 1.24 15.83
CA ALA A 23 -11.04 2.36 16.42
C ALA A 23 -10.74 3.64 15.63
N TYR A 24 -11.78 4.34 15.17
CA TYR A 24 -11.68 5.66 14.55
C TYR A 24 -12.82 6.53 15.07
N GLU A 25 -12.60 7.83 15.11
CA GLU A 25 -13.63 8.79 15.48
C GLU A 25 -14.30 9.33 14.21
N ARG A 26 -15.62 9.11 14.13
CA ARG A 26 -16.46 9.61 13.05
C ARG A 26 -16.63 11.11 13.22
N ALA A 27 -16.24 11.88 12.23
CA ALA A 27 -16.47 13.32 12.14
C ALA A 27 -17.87 13.62 11.55
N GLU A 28 -18.15 14.91 11.33
CA GLU A 28 -19.42 15.37 10.77
C GLU A 28 -19.65 14.86 9.32
N LEU A 29 -20.91 14.93 8.89
CA LEU A 29 -21.31 14.68 7.51
C LEU A 29 -20.47 15.52 6.56
N THR A 30 -19.93 14.88 5.53
CA THR A 30 -18.97 15.49 4.62
C THR A 30 -19.58 15.61 3.23
N VAL A 31 -19.61 16.83 2.71
CA VAL A 31 -19.99 17.10 1.32
C VAL A 31 -18.95 16.52 0.38
N VAL A 32 -19.33 15.48 -0.36
CA VAL A 32 -18.46 14.80 -1.31
C VAL A 32 -18.26 15.66 -2.56
N SER A 33 -19.34 16.13 -3.17
CA SER A 33 -19.32 16.98 -4.37
C SER A 33 -20.52 17.91 -4.34
N GLN A 34 -20.44 19.05 -5.03
CA GLN A 34 -21.60 19.93 -5.19
C GLN A 34 -22.74 19.29 -5.98
N ARG A 35 -22.47 18.26 -6.78
CA ARG A 35 -23.47 17.55 -7.59
C ARG A 35 -24.36 16.62 -6.75
N VAL A 36 -23.84 16.08 -5.65
CA VAL A 36 -24.53 15.07 -4.81
C VAL A 36 -24.68 15.50 -3.34
N GLY A 37 -23.94 16.52 -2.88
CA GLY A 37 -23.96 16.94 -1.49
C GLY A 37 -23.32 15.91 -0.53
N GLU A 38 -24.02 15.65 0.57
CA GLU A 38 -23.61 14.76 1.67
C GLU A 38 -24.21 13.34 1.56
N THR A 39 -25.25 13.19 0.76
CA THR A 39 -26.04 11.97 0.64
C THR A 39 -26.26 11.62 -0.82
N ILE A 40 -25.92 10.39 -1.20
CA ILE A 40 -26.19 9.89 -2.55
C ILE A 40 -27.54 9.18 -2.57
N ASP A 41 -28.41 9.61 -3.46
CA ASP A 41 -29.74 9.02 -3.67
C ASP A 41 -29.73 7.87 -4.72
N PRO A 42 -30.85 7.13 -4.90
CA PRO A 42 -30.89 6.03 -5.86
C PRO A 42 -30.74 6.44 -7.33
N GLN A 43 -31.10 7.67 -7.70
CA GLN A 43 -30.95 8.19 -9.06
C GLN A 43 -29.48 8.54 -9.33
N GLU A 44 -28.85 9.28 -8.42
CA GLU A 44 -27.44 9.64 -8.46
C GLU A 44 -26.54 8.40 -8.44
N ARG A 45 -26.87 7.41 -7.60
CA ARG A 45 -26.18 6.11 -7.60
C ARG A 45 -26.14 5.50 -9.01
N LYS A 46 -27.28 5.49 -9.71
CA LYS A 46 -27.38 4.94 -11.07
C LYS A 46 -26.61 5.80 -12.08
N GLN A 47 -26.70 7.12 -11.95
CA GLN A 47 -26.01 8.06 -12.83
C GLN A 47 -24.50 7.86 -12.75
N PHE A 48 -23.94 7.83 -11.54
CA PHE A 48 -22.50 7.75 -11.29
C PHE A 48 -21.98 6.32 -11.13
N ASN A 49 -22.84 5.31 -11.27
CA ASN A 49 -22.50 3.89 -11.17
C ASN A 49 -21.76 3.50 -9.87
N LEU A 50 -22.24 4.02 -8.73
CA LEU A 50 -21.65 3.82 -7.40
C LEU A 50 -22.30 2.65 -6.65
N PHE A 51 -21.56 2.07 -5.68
CA PHE A 51 -22.03 1.00 -4.79
C PHE A 51 -22.57 -0.21 -5.53
N GLN A 52 -21.80 -0.72 -6.49
CA GLN A 52 -22.18 -1.91 -7.26
C GLN A 52 -22.33 -3.10 -6.30
N GLY A 53 -23.31 -3.98 -6.57
CA GLY A 53 -23.58 -5.17 -5.75
C GLY A 53 -24.50 -4.96 -4.54
N ILE A 54 -24.83 -3.72 -4.15
CA ILE A 54 -25.82 -3.47 -3.09
C ILE A 54 -27.24 -3.49 -3.66
N ASN A 55 -28.03 -4.49 -3.28
CA ASN A 55 -29.45 -4.59 -3.65
C ASN A 55 -30.30 -3.64 -2.80
N ASP A 56 -31.44 -3.18 -3.32
CA ASP A 56 -32.43 -2.35 -2.61
C ASP A 56 -31.88 -1.07 -1.94
N PHE A 57 -30.86 -0.47 -2.54
CA PHE A 57 -30.25 0.78 -2.08
C PHE A 57 -31.27 1.92 -1.96
N LYS A 58 -31.17 2.64 -0.84
CA LYS A 58 -32.00 3.80 -0.51
C LYS A 58 -31.18 5.10 -0.45
N ALA A 59 -30.04 5.08 0.24
CA ALA A 59 -29.17 6.24 0.38
C ALA A 59 -27.77 5.81 0.81
N ALA A 60 -26.78 6.67 0.58
CA ALA A 60 -25.47 6.55 1.21
C ALA A 60 -25.06 7.90 1.81
N HIS A 61 -24.71 7.90 3.10
CA HIS A 61 -24.20 9.08 3.81
C HIS A 61 -22.68 8.99 3.97
N PHE A 62 -22.00 10.12 3.81
CA PHE A 62 -20.56 10.19 3.94
C PHE A 62 -20.18 10.95 5.21
N TYR A 63 -19.40 10.30 6.06
CA TYR A 63 -18.87 10.90 7.27
C TYR A 63 -17.35 11.00 7.15
N GLY A 64 -16.78 12.14 7.53
CA GLY A 64 -15.34 12.27 7.65
C GLY A 64 -14.81 11.36 8.76
N ILE A 65 -13.53 11.01 8.70
CA ILE A 65 -12.84 10.32 9.79
C ILE A 65 -11.71 11.21 10.30
N GLU A 66 -11.56 11.33 11.61
CA GLU A 66 -10.42 12.04 12.20
C GLU A 66 -9.10 11.33 11.85
N GLY A 67 -8.14 12.07 11.30
CA GLY A 67 -6.91 11.49 10.73
C GLY A 67 -7.00 11.13 9.24
N GLY A 68 -8.17 11.34 8.61
CA GLY A 68 -8.36 11.24 7.16
C GLY A 68 -9.14 10.01 6.71
N GLY A 69 -9.67 10.11 5.49
CA GLY A 69 -10.58 9.11 4.93
C GLY A 69 -12.05 9.42 5.18
N CYS A 70 -12.90 8.43 4.98
CA CYS A 70 -14.33 8.53 5.20
C CYS A 70 -14.96 7.20 5.60
N GLU A 71 -16.02 7.30 6.39
CA GLU A 71 -16.97 6.23 6.60
C GLU A 71 -18.18 6.47 5.69
N ILE A 72 -18.62 5.41 5.05
CA ILE A 72 -19.78 5.43 4.17
C ILE A 72 -20.85 4.54 4.77
N GLU A 73 -21.97 5.17 5.08
CA GLU A 73 -23.12 4.52 5.67
C GLU A 73 -24.19 4.30 4.61
N ILE A 74 -24.39 3.06 4.17
CA ILE A 74 -25.27 2.69 3.08
C ILE A 74 -26.57 2.10 3.67
N LEU A 75 -27.70 2.72 3.34
CA LEU A 75 -29.03 2.24 3.70
C LEU A 75 -29.59 1.42 2.54
N ALA A 76 -29.99 0.19 2.80
CA ALA A 76 -30.57 -0.70 1.80
C ALA A 76 -31.72 -1.53 2.40
N ALA A 77 -32.93 -1.43 1.86
CA ALA A 77 -34.14 -2.05 2.40
C ALA A 77 -34.29 -1.87 3.93
N GLN A 78 -34.05 -2.92 4.72
CA GLN A 78 -34.10 -2.96 6.19
C GLN A 78 -32.72 -3.10 6.83
N GLN A 79 -31.65 -3.08 6.03
CA GLN A 79 -30.28 -3.22 6.47
C GLN A 79 -29.51 -1.93 6.31
N LYS A 80 -28.56 -1.74 7.21
CA LYS A 80 -27.61 -0.64 7.20
C LYS A 80 -26.22 -1.24 7.09
N PHE A 81 -25.43 -0.76 6.15
CA PHE A 81 -24.06 -1.19 5.95
C PHE A 81 -23.13 -0.01 6.26
N ALA A 82 -21.97 -0.30 6.84
CA ALA A 82 -20.87 0.64 6.95
C ALA A 82 -19.65 0.10 6.21
N ALA A 83 -19.02 0.95 5.42
CA ALA A 83 -17.74 0.70 4.79
C ALA A 83 -16.79 1.85 5.15
N VAL A 84 -15.55 1.51 5.51
CA VAL A 84 -14.60 2.49 6.05
C VAL A 84 -13.39 2.55 5.13
N ASN A 85 -13.16 3.71 4.54
CA ASN A 85 -11.99 3.97 3.72
C ASN A 85 -11.06 4.95 4.47
N ARG A 86 -9.85 4.49 4.82
CA ARG A 86 -8.88 5.25 5.62
C ARG A 86 -7.85 6.02 4.78
N ASP A 87 -7.97 6.02 3.44
CA ASP A 87 -7.10 6.84 2.60
C ASP A 87 -7.54 8.31 2.70
N GLU A 88 -6.62 9.18 3.13
CA GLU A 88 -6.82 10.63 3.27
C GLU A 88 -7.35 11.27 1.98
N ASN A 89 -7.01 10.71 0.82
CA ASN A 89 -7.42 11.25 -0.47
C ASN A 89 -8.81 10.79 -0.92
N THR A 90 -9.49 9.91 -0.18
CA THR A 90 -10.73 9.28 -0.64
C THR A 90 -11.83 10.26 -0.99
N ILE A 91 -12.06 11.28 -0.14
CA ILE A 91 -13.08 12.30 -0.42
C ILE A 91 -12.70 13.09 -1.68
N MET A 92 -11.43 13.44 -1.85
CA MET A 92 -10.97 14.18 -3.04
C MET A 92 -11.09 13.33 -4.32
N MET A 93 -10.75 12.04 -4.24
CA MET A 93 -10.92 11.09 -5.35
C MET A 93 -12.37 10.95 -5.75
N LEU A 94 -13.26 10.78 -4.77
CA LEU A 94 -14.68 10.61 -5.02
C LEU A 94 -15.30 11.89 -5.59
N ARG A 95 -14.88 13.07 -5.10
CA ARG A 95 -15.24 14.37 -5.66
C ARG A 95 -14.84 14.47 -7.13
N ASP A 96 -13.56 14.23 -7.44
CA ASP A 96 -13.05 14.28 -8.82
C ASP A 96 -13.77 13.28 -9.73
N TYR A 97 -14.10 12.10 -9.21
CA TYR A 97 -14.88 11.09 -9.93
C TYR A 97 -16.28 11.59 -10.29
N ILE A 98 -17.01 12.15 -9.33
CA ILE A 98 -18.39 12.63 -9.53
C ILE A 98 -18.42 13.88 -10.40
N ASP A 99 -17.53 14.84 -10.13
CA ASP A 99 -17.51 16.13 -10.85
C ASP A 99 -17.13 15.96 -12.32
N ARG A 100 -16.29 14.96 -12.63
CA ARG A 100 -15.78 14.71 -13.99
C ARG A 100 -16.19 13.34 -14.53
N TYR A 101 -17.31 12.80 -14.02
CA TYR A 101 -17.76 11.45 -14.33
C TYR A 101 -17.86 11.19 -15.83
N GLU A 102 -18.39 12.16 -16.58
CA GLU A 102 -18.56 12.09 -18.02
C GLU A 102 -17.21 11.96 -18.76
N GLU A 103 -16.20 12.74 -18.36
CA GLU A 103 -14.83 12.64 -18.91
C GLU A 103 -14.15 11.31 -18.52
N ILE A 104 -14.33 10.89 -17.27
CA ILE A 104 -13.70 9.68 -16.72
C ILE A 104 -14.30 8.42 -17.35
N LYS A 105 -15.61 8.44 -17.65
CA LYS A 105 -16.28 7.35 -18.36
C LYS A 105 -15.67 7.12 -19.75
N GLU A 106 -15.25 8.18 -20.43
CA GLU A 106 -14.58 8.10 -21.74
C GLU A 106 -13.10 7.76 -21.64
N SER A 107 -12.44 8.12 -20.54
CA SER A 107 -11.00 7.93 -20.35
C SER A 107 -10.61 7.50 -18.93
N LYS A 108 -11.07 6.31 -18.53
CA LYS A 108 -10.83 5.74 -17.20
C LYS A 108 -9.33 5.66 -16.85
N GLU A 109 -8.49 5.33 -17.83
CA GLU A 109 -7.04 5.21 -17.66
C GLU A 109 -6.38 6.51 -17.16
N ARG A 110 -6.88 7.69 -17.58
CA ARG A 110 -6.32 8.98 -17.11
C ARG A 110 -6.62 9.21 -15.64
N PHE A 111 -7.81 8.83 -15.20
CA PHE A 111 -8.20 8.90 -13.79
C PHE A 111 -7.38 7.92 -12.94
N GLU A 112 -7.28 6.67 -13.39
CA GLU A 112 -6.46 5.64 -12.73
C GLU A 112 -4.99 6.04 -12.62
N LYS A 113 -4.44 6.65 -13.68
CA LYS A 113 -3.07 7.15 -13.67
C LYS A 113 -2.89 8.35 -12.74
N LYS A 114 -3.83 9.31 -12.73
CA LYS A 114 -3.77 10.51 -11.87
C LYS A 114 -3.73 10.14 -10.39
N TRP A 115 -4.56 9.17 -9.99
CA TRP A 115 -4.72 8.75 -8.59
C TRP A 115 -3.88 7.53 -8.22
N GLU A 116 -3.01 7.07 -9.13
CA GLU A 116 -2.20 5.86 -8.97
C GLU A 116 -3.01 4.66 -8.49
N ILE A 117 -4.18 4.43 -9.11
CA ILE A 117 -5.10 3.34 -8.74
C ILE A 117 -4.48 2.02 -9.17
N VAL A 118 -4.37 1.09 -8.22
CA VAL A 118 -3.81 -0.26 -8.45
C VAL A 118 -4.86 -1.35 -8.36
N ALA A 119 -5.98 -1.11 -7.69
CA ALA A 119 -7.09 -2.04 -7.59
C ALA A 119 -8.41 -1.32 -7.25
N TYR A 120 -9.51 -2.07 -7.25
CA TYR A 120 -10.81 -1.65 -6.74
C TYR A 120 -11.32 -2.65 -5.70
N ASP A 121 -12.07 -2.18 -4.71
CA ASP A 121 -12.73 -3.01 -3.70
C ASP A 121 -14.12 -3.50 -4.15
N ALA A 122 -14.83 -4.18 -3.26
CA ALA A 122 -16.14 -4.79 -3.53
C ALA A 122 -17.24 -3.77 -3.84
N LEU A 123 -17.13 -2.53 -3.33
CA LEU A 123 -18.07 -1.44 -3.60
C LEU A 123 -17.69 -0.65 -4.86
N GLY A 124 -16.53 -0.94 -5.45
CA GLY A 124 -15.99 -0.24 -6.61
C GLY A 124 -15.19 1.01 -6.24
N PHE A 125 -14.79 1.20 -4.97
CA PHE A 125 -13.89 2.29 -4.61
C PHE A 125 -12.45 1.98 -5.02
N PRO A 126 -11.69 2.99 -5.47
CA PRO A 126 -10.31 2.82 -5.84
C PRO A 126 -9.43 2.53 -4.62
N VAL A 127 -8.42 1.69 -4.84
CA VAL A 127 -7.30 1.42 -3.93
C VAL A 127 -6.06 2.06 -4.55
N THR A 128 -5.47 3.02 -3.86
CA THR A 128 -4.33 3.81 -4.36
C THR A 128 -3.00 3.15 -4.01
N LYS A 129 -1.97 3.44 -4.79
CA LYS A 129 -0.61 3.00 -4.49
C LYS A 129 -0.09 3.57 -3.16
N SER A 130 -0.45 4.80 -2.82
CA SER A 130 -0.10 5.43 -1.53
C SER A 130 -0.70 4.68 -0.35
N GLU A 131 -1.95 4.26 -0.46
CA GLU A 131 -2.61 3.44 0.56
C GLU A 131 -1.93 2.07 0.69
N VAL A 132 -1.68 1.40 -0.45
CA VAL A 132 -0.95 0.12 -0.44
C VAL A 132 0.42 0.27 0.21
N ASN A 133 1.18 1.32 -0.11
CA ASN A 133 2.49 1.57 0.51
C ASN A 133 2.42 1.83 2.02
N ARG A 134 1.30 2.37 2.52
CA ARG A 134 1.06 2.60 3.95
C ARG A 134 0.87 1.28 4.70
N TYR A 135 0.26 0.29 4.05
CA TYR A 135 -0.04 -1.03 4.62
C TYR A 135 0.95 -2.13 4.24
N CYS A 136 1.73 -1.93 3.19
CA CYS A 136 2.92 -2.71 2.91
C CYS A 136 3.83 -2.58 4.11
N HIS A 137 3.85 -3.62 4.95
CA HIS A 137 4.76 -3.67 6.07
C HIS A 137 6.15 -3.28 5.58
N PRO A 138 6.80 -2.29 6.20
CA PRO A 138 8.20 -2.07 5.91
C PRO A 138 8.92 -3.31 6.44
N ALA A 139 9.18 -4.26 5.55
CA ALA A 139 10.38 -5.08 5.64
C ALA A 139 11.64 -4.18 5.82
N ALA A 140 11.53 -2.88 5.53
CA ALA A 140 12.48 -1.84 5.89
C ALA A 140 12.69 -1.62 7.42
N SER A 141 11.73 -1.97 8.30
CA SER A 141 11.96 -1.92 9.76
C SER A 141 12.85 -3.08 10.24
N TRP A 142 12.76 -4.25 9.60
CA TRP A 142 13.73 -5.35 9.76
C TRP A 142 15.03 -5.07 8.99
N GLY A 143 14.96 -4.21 7.96
CA GLY A 143 16.07 -3.71 7.18
C GLY A 143 16.99 -2.71 7.90
N CYS A 144 16.60 -2.10 9.04
CA CYS A 144 17.56 -1.27 9.78
C CYS A 144 18.64 -2.11 10.49
N GLY A 145 18.31 -3.33 10.94
CA GLY A 145 19.29 -4.26 11.52
C GLY A 145 20.00 -5.12 10.48
N ILE A 146 19.26 -5.66 9.51
CA ILE A 146 19.82 -6.56 8.48
C ILE A 146 20.46 -5.77 7.33
N GLY A 147 19.87 -4.63 6.95
CA GLY A 147 20.38 -3.78 5.88
C GLY A 147 21.66 -3.03 6.27
N SER A 148 21.87 -2.66 7.54
CA SER A 148 23.15 -2.09 7.99
C SER A 148 24.27 -3.14 7.99
N ALA A 149 23.99 -4.36 8.43
CA ALA A 149 24.95 -5.48 8.36
C ALA A 149 25.28 -5.87 6.91
N LEU A 150 24.28 -5.98 6.03
CA LEU A 150 24.48 -6.29 4.61
C LEU A 150 25.07 -5.11 3.81
N PHE A 151 24.86 -3.86 4.24
CA PHE A 151 25.51 -2.69 3.63
C PHE A 151 26.99 -2.60 4.02
N ILE A 152 27.35 -2.92 5.27
CA ILE A 152 28.75 -2.99 5.69
C ILE A 152 29.49 -4.15 4.99
N ILE A 153 28.84 -5.32 4.88
CA ILE A 153 29.37 -6.47 4.12
C ILE A 153 29.41 -6.16 2.61
N GLY A 154 28.36 -5.52 2.08
CA GLY A 154 28.28 -5.13 0.66
C GLY A 154 29.31 -4.07 0.27
N CYS A 155 29.57 -3.07 1.10
CA CYS A 155 30.60 -2.06 0.87
C CYS A 155 32.02 -2.62 0.98
N SER A 156 32.26 -3.56 1.90
CA SER A 156 33.56 -4.24 2.01
C SER A 156 33.80 -5.19 0.83
N VAL A 157 32.79 -5.96 0.40
CA VAL A 157 32.88 -6.80 -0.81
C VAL A 157 33.04 -5.91 -2.06
N PHE A 158 32.27 -4.82 -2.21
CA PHE A 158 32.39 -3.90 -3.34
C PHE A 158 33.76 -3.20 -3.42
N ALA A 159 34.33 -2.80 -2.26
CA ALA A 159 35.67 -2.23 -2.21
C ALA A 159 36.75 -3.27 -2.62
N VAL A 160 36.63 -4.52 -2.16
CA VAL A 160 37.52 -5.62 -2.57
C VAL A 160 37.34 -5.95 -4.06
N THR A 161 36.11 -5.85 -4.58
CA THR A 161 35.84 -6.13 -6.00
C THR A 161 36.39 -5.01 -6.90
N LEU A 162 36.28 -3.74 -6.50
CA LEU A 162 36.89 -2.61 -7.21
C LEU A 162 38.42 -2.68 -7.18
N LEU A 163 39.00 -3.09 -6.05
CA LEU A 163 40.45 -3.31 -5.93
C LEU A 163 40.90 -4.49 -6.80
N GLY A 164 40.17 -5.61 -6.83
CA GLY A 164 40.44 -6.78 -7.69
C GLY A 164 40.19 -6.53 -9.18
N LEU A 165 39.25 -5.66 -9.54
CA LEU A 165 39.04 -5.20 -10.92
C LEU A 165 40.20 -4.33 -11.39
N ARG A 166 40.80 -3.52 -10.50
CA ARG A 166 41.97 -2.71 -10.84
C ARG A 166 43.20 -3.57 -11.13
N THR A 167 43.43 -4.63 -10.36
CA THR A 167 44.55 -5.58 -10.58
C THR A 167 44.36 -6.48 -11.81
N LEU A 168 43.13 -6.62 -12.33
CA LEU A 168 42.85 -7.34 -13.58
C LEU A 168 43.35 -6.64 -14.85
N PHE A 169 43.57 -5.32 -14.78
CA PHE A 169 44.08 -4.47 -15.87
C PHE A 169 45.56 -4.11 -15.73
N GLU A 170 46.22 -4.50 -14.64
CA GLU A 170 47.67 -4.38 -14.51
C GLU A 170 48.37 -5.57 -15.18
N PRO A 171 49.37 -5.35 -16.05
CA PRO A 171 50.01 -6.40 -16.83
C PRO A 171 50.98 -7.29 -16.02
N THR A 172 51.19 -6.99 -14.74
CA THR A 172 52.16 -7.64 -13.85
C THR A 172 51.56 -8.63 -12.86
N THR A 173 50.24 -8.80 -12.86
CA THR A 173 49.53 -9.65 -11.89
C THR A 173 49.69 -11.13 -12.25
N PRO A 174 50.08 -12.00 -11.30
CA PRO A 174 50.18 -13.44 -11.53
C PRO A 174 48.86 -14.04 -12.04
N ALA A 175 48.92 -15.01 -12.95
CA ALA A 175 47.74 -15.63 -13.56
C ALA A 175 46.78 -16.26 -12.52
N GLU A 176 47.32 -16.83 -11.45
CA GLU A 176 46.56 -17.45 -10.37
C GLU A 176 45.75 -16.42 -9.54
N GLU A 177 46.34 -15.27 -9.25
CA GLU A 177 45.62 -14.15 -8.60
C GLU A 177 44.57 -13.54 -9.53
N ARG A 178 44.82 -13.55 -10.84
CA ARG A 178 43.87 -13.05 -11.85
C ARG A 178 42.61 -13.92 -11.90
N GLU A 179 42.75 -15.23 -11.87
CA GLU A 179 41.62 -16.17 -11.83
C GLU A 179 40.79 -16.02 -10.55
N GLN A 180 41.43 -15.90 -9.39
CA GLN A 180 40.73 -15.69 -8.11
C GLN A 180 39.95 -14.37 -8.09
N ASN A 181 40.52 -13.29 -8.62
CA ASN A 181 39.86 -11.98 -8.70
C ASN A 181 38.64 -11.99 -9.64
N ILE A 182 38.70 -12.75 -10.75
CA ILE A 182 37.55 -12.91 -11.67
C ILE A 182 36.42 -13.68 -10.99
N VAL A 183 36.73 -14.80 -10.31
CA VAL A 183 35.73 -15.60 -9.59
C VAL A 183 35.03 -14.76 -8.51
N LEU A 184 35.78 -13.96 -7.77
CA LEU A 184 35.24 -13.07 -6.74
C LEU A 184 34.32 -11.98 -7.35
N ALA A 185 34.72 -11.38 -8.47
CA ALA A 185 33.93 -10.37 -9.16
C ALA A 185 32.62 -10.94 -9.73
N VAL A 186 32.67 -12.09 -10.38
CA VAL A 186 31.49 -12.79 -10.92
C VAL A 186 30.55 -13.20 -9.78
N GLY A 187 31.08 -13.76 -8.69
CA GLY A 187 30.29 -14.13 -7.51
C GLY A 187 29.57 -12.93 -6.88
N THR A 188 30.23 -11.78 -6.82
CA THR A 188 29.66 -10.54 -6.28
C THR A 188 28.53 -9.99 -7.16
N ILE A 189 28.73 -9.93 -8.48
CA ILE A 189 27.71 -9.47 -9.44
C ILE A 189 26.47 -10.38 -9.37
N LEU A 190 26.68 -11.70 -9.34
CA LEU A 190 25.58 -12.66 -9.19
C LEU A 190 24.84 -12.47 -7.86
N GLY A 191 25.56 -12.30 -6.75
CA GLY A 191 24.94 -12.04 -5.45
C GLY A 191 24.08 -10.77 -5.40
N ILE A 192 24.56 -9.67 -6.00
CA ILE A 192 23.80 -8.41 -6.11
C ILE A 192 22.54 -8.61 -6.98
N ALA A 193 22.68 -9.29 -8.12
CA ALA A 193 21.56 -9.56 -9.02
C ALA A 193 20.49 -10.44 -8.35
N THR A 194 20.89 -11.52 -7.67
CA THR A 194 19.96 -12.39 -6.93
C THR A 194 19.29 -11.63 -5.79
N GLY A 195 20.02 -10.81 -5.04
CA GLY A 195 19.46 -9.98 -3.97
C GLY A 195 18.42 -8.97 -4.47
N ALA A 196 18.66 -8.35 -5.64
CA ALA A 196 17.71 -7.45 -6.27
C ALA A 196 16.42 -8.18 -6.71
N VAL A 197 16.54 -9.37 -7.31
CA VAL A 197 15.40 -10.19 -7.75
C VAL A 197 14.58 -10.70 -6.55
N VAL A 198 15.23 -11.12 -5.48
CA VAL A 198 14.53 -11.56 -4.26
C VAL A 198 13.79 -10.37 -3.61
N ARG A 199 14.41 -9.19 -3.57
CA ARG A 199 13.76 -7.98 -3.04
C ARG A 199 12.53 -7.56 -3.86
N THR A 200 12.59 -7.64 -5.19
CA THR A 200 11.44 -7.31 -6.04
C THR A 200 10.33 -8.34 -5.91
N ALA A 201 10.66 -9.63 -5.79
CA ALA A 201 9.69 -10.70 -5.57
C ALA A 201 8.97 -10.57 -4.22
N ILE A 202 9.71 -10.27 -3.14
CA ILE A 202 9.13 -10.01 -1.81
C ILE A 202 8.21 -8.80 -1.86
N LYS A 203 8.68 -7.68 -2.45
CA LYS A 203 7.87 -6.46 -2.56
C LYS A 203 6.56 -6.70 -3.32
N SER A 204 6.61 -7.44 -4.43
CA SER A 204 5.42 -7.81 -5.20
C SER A 204 4.45 -8.68 -4.40
N SER A 205 4.96 -9.64 -3.62
CA SER A 205 4.12 -10.47 -2.73
C SER A 205 3.47 -9.65 -1.62
N ASP A 206 4.19 -8.71 -1.02
CA ASP A 206 3.68 -7.85 0.05
C ASP A 206 2.65 -6.85 -0.46
N GLU A 207 2.83 -6.30 -1.67
CA GLU A 207 1.83 -5.45 -2.34
C GLU A 207 0.51 -6.20 -2.56
N LEU A 208 0.55 -7.44 -3.06
CA LEU A 208 -0.66 -8.25 -3.27
C LEU A 208 -1.38 -8.57 -1.95
N LYS A 209 -0.63 -8.91 -0.89
CA LYS A 209 -1.19 -9.15 0.45
C LYS A 209 -1.82 -7.89 1.03
N SER A 210 -1.17 -6.75 0.86
CA SER A 210 -1.67 -5.45 1.34
C SER A 210 -2.95 -5.06 0.62
N ILE A 211 -3.01 -5.25 -0.70
CA ILE A 211 -4.24 -5.05 -1.48
C ILE A 211 -5.36 -5.95 -0.96
N ALA A 212 -5.09 -7.24 -0.73
CA ALA A 212 -6.10 -8.16 -0.20
C ALA A 212 -6.61 -7.73 1.18
N PHE A 213 -5.69 -7.36 2.08
CA PHE A 213 -6.03 -6.86 3.41
C PHE A 213 -6.86 -5.58 3.37
N ILE A 214 -6.51 -4.61 2.50
CA ILE A 214 -7.28 -3.38 2.32
C ILE A 214 -8.70 -3.71 1.85
N LYS A 215 -8.85 -4.61 0.87
CA LYS A 215 -10.16 -5.01 0.36
C LYS A 215 -11.00 -5.65 1.45
N GLU A 216 -10.44 -6.58 2.21
CA GLU A 216 -11.12 -7.24 3.35
C GLU A 216 -11.51 -6.23 4.44
N ALA A 217 -10.63 -5.28 4.75
CA ALA A 217 -10.90 -4.25 5.76
C ALA A 217 -12.02 -3.28 5.35
N ARG A 218 -12.23 -3.09 4.04
CA ARG A 218 -13.26 -2.20 3.45
C ARG A 218 -14.57 -2.91 3.14
N GLU A 219 -14.66 -4.23 3.33
CA GLU A 219 -15.90 -4.95 3.06
C GLU A 219 -17.07 -4.35 3.85
N PRO A 220 -18.23 -4.09 3.21
CA PRO A 220 -19.39 -3.53 3.89
C PRO A 220 -19.84 -4.44 5.01
N ARG A 221 -19.96 -3.90 6.23
CA ARG A 221 -20.42 -4.63 7.42
C ARG A 221 -21.81 -4.19 7.78
N VAL A 222 -22.67 -5.14 8.16
CA VAL A 222 -24.00 -4.82 8.69
C VAL A 222 -23.83 -4.12 10.04
N VAL A 223 -24.49 -2.97 10.19
CA VAL A 223 -24.56 -2.19 11.43
C VAL A 223 -25.99 -2.29 11.96
N GLU A 224 -26.13 -2.82 13.17
CA GLU A 224 -27.42 -2.92 13.88
C GLU A 224 -27.94 -1.56 14.34
#